data_AF-A0A401LY02-F1
#
_entry.id   AF-A0A401LY02-F1
#
_cell.length_a   1.000
_cell.length_b   1.000
_cell.length_c   1.000
_cell.angle_alpha   90.00
_cell.angle_beta   90.00
_cell.angle_gamma   90.00
#
_symmetry.space_group_name_H-M   'P 1'
#
loop_
_entity.id
_entity.type
_entity.pdbx_description
1 polymer ?
#
loop_
_entity_poly.entity_id
_entity_poly.type
_entity_poly.pdbx_seq_one_letter_code
_entity_poly.pdbx_strand_id
1 'polypeptide(L)'
;MALKDGEPNLLQFRIGFTDNAQTKDYYALKVERKQLFWNDGKYSEESSTLALNLDDEPLLNTSSGLDDILMIENGFYRNLYYWDDTKIKGKSYTVRLNTNYEADYEDDFITPDGTEHIKRQVKYRISLYSLSEEFYRYLKSLNDQKNNGLGNSELAPIRSTYTNVINGIGVVGGCRMFQTKWIDNLQEN
;
A
#
# COMPACT_ATOMS: atom_id res chain seq x y z
N MET A 1 8.50 -11.71 4.24
CA MET A 1 8.85 -10.43 4.91
C MET A 1 10.25 -10.61 5.47
N ALA A 2 11.14 -9.66 5.23
CA ALA A 2 12.53 -9.70 5.70
C ALA A 2 13.08 -8.27 5.80
N LEU A 3 14.11 -8.05 6.62
CA LEU A 3 14.88 -6.80 6.55
C LEU A 3 15.52 -6.69 5.15
N LYS A 4 15.65 -5.46 4.65
CA LYS A 4 16.26 -5.21 3.36
C LYS A 4 17.78 -5.36 3.47
N ASP A 5 18.36 -6.13 2.55
CA ASP A 5 19.81 -6.37 2.52
C ASP A 5 20.57 -5.04 2.35
N GLY A 6 21.51 -4.77 3.26
CA GLY A 6 22.29 -3.52 3.28
C GLY A 6 21.56 -2.30 3.88
N GLU A 7 20.26 -2.41 4.20
CA GLU A 7 19.46 -1.34 4.79
C GLU A 7 18.61 -1.90 5.95
N PRO A 8 19.21 -2.15 7.13
CA PRO A 8 18.53 -2.84 8.24
C PRO A 8 17.34 -2.07 8.83
N ASN A 9 17.26 -0.77 8.57
CA ASN A 9 16.13 0.07 8.98
C ASN A 9 14.90 -0.09 8.08
N LEU A 10 14.99 -0.87 6.99
CA LEU A 10 13.91 -1.10 6.06
C LEU A 10 13.41 -2.54 6.13
N LEU A 11 12.10 -2.67 6.18
CA LEU A 11 11.38 -3.93 6.06
C LEU A 11 10.86 -4.08 4.63
N GLN A 12 11.16 -5.21 3.99
CA GLN A 12 10.70 -5.51 2.64
C GLN A 12 9.66 -6.65 2.62
N PHE A 13 8.50 -6.36 2.06
CA PHE A 13 7.49 -7.36 1.70
C PHE A 13 7.79 -7.88 0.29
N ARG A 14 7.92 -9.21 0.17
CA ARG A 14 8.13 -9.91 -1.10
C ARG A 14 6.89 -10.77 -1.37
N ILE A 15 6.07 -10.37 -2.33
CA ILE A 15 4.80 -11.06 -2.66
C ILE A 15 4.94 -11.68 -4.04
N GLY A 16 5.10 -13.00 -4.10
CA GLY A 16 5.13 -13.75 -5.35
C GLY A 16 3.73 -14.08 -5.86
N PHE A 17 3.48 -13.86 -7.15
CA PHE A 17 2.27 -14.32 -7.83
C PHE A 17 2.59 -14.73 -9.27
N THR A 18 1.64 -15.42 -9.91
CA THR A 18 1.75 -15.83 -11.30
C THR A 18 0.55 -15.31 -12.07
N ASP A 19 0.85 -14.60 -13.15
CA ASP A 19 -0.12 -14.01 -14.04
C ASP A 19 -0.56 -15.01 -15.14
N ASN A 20 -1.76 -14.85 -15.69
CA ASN A 20 -2.25 -15.69 -16.78
C ASN A 20 -2.12 -14.97 -18.13
N ALA A 21 -1.22 -15.46 -18.99
CA ALA A 21 -0.95 -14.86 -20.30
C ALA A 21 -2.16 -14.75 -21.25
N GLN A 22 -3.25 -15.49 -20.99
CA GLN A 22 -4.43 -15.55 -21.86
C GLN A 22 -5.51 -14.53 -21.50
N THR A 23 -5.42 -13.93 -20.31
CA THR A 23 -6.38 -12.96 -19.81
C THR A 23 -5.73 -11.59 -19.70
N LYS A 24 -6.57 -10.55 -19.61
CA LYS A 24 -6.12 -9.21 -19.29
C LYS A 24 -6.49 -8.96 -17.84
N ASP A 25 -5.51 -9.06 -16.96
CA ASP A 25 -5.70 -9.08 -15.53
C ASP A 25 -5.25 -7.76 -14.88
N TYR A 26 -5.97 -7.42 -13.83
CA TYR A 26 -5.75 -6.21 -13.05
C TYR A 26 -5.59 -6.59 -11.60
N TYR A 27 -4.57 -6.04 -10.96
CA TYR A 27 -4.21 -6.41 -9.61
C TYR A 27 -4.14 -5.17 -8.73
N ALA A 28 -4.40 -5.37 -7.44
CA ALA A 28 -4.06 -4.38 -6.43
C ALA A 28 -3.53 -5.02 -5.16
N LEU A 29 -2.80 -4.24 -4.37
CA LEU A 29 -2.12 -4.69 -3.18
C LEU A 29 -2.15 -3.59 -2.14
N LYS A 30 -2.41 -3.97 -0.89
CA LYS A 30 -2.19 -3.09 0.27
C LYS A 30 -1.53 -3.89 1.39
N VAL A 31 -0.82 -3.16 2.23
CA VAL A 31 -0.25 -3.70 3.47
C VAL A 31 -0.83 -2.91 4.63
N GLU A 32 -1.35 -3.63 5.61
CA GLU A 32 -1.90 -3.06 6.85
C GLU A 32 -0.93 -3.35 7.99
N ARG A 33 -0.74 -2.36 8.86
CA ARG A 33 -0.02 -2.49 10.12
C ARG A 33 -1.02 -2.48 11.27
N LYS A 34 -0.86 -3.40 12.21
CA LYS A 34 -1.51 -3.39 13.51
C LYS A 34 -0.46 -3.22 14.60
N GLN A 35 -0.69 -2.27 15.50
CA GLN A 35 0.14 -2.08 16.69
C GLN A 35 -0.66 -2.48 17.90
N LEU A 36 -0.05 -3.29 18.75
CA LEU A 36 -0.58 -3.74 20.02
C LEU A 36 0.23 -3.08 21.13
N PHE A 37 -0.45 -2.50 22.11
CA PHE A 37 0.19 -1.84 23.24
C PHE A 37 -0.35 -2.41 24.54
N TRP A 38 0.54 -2.59 25.51
CA TRP A 38 0.20 -2.82 26.90
C TRP A 38 0.94 -1.76 27.72
N ASN A 39 0.20 -0.86 28.36
CA ASN A 39 0.73 0.11 29.31
C ASN A 39 0.29 -0.31 30.73
N ASP A 40 1.23 -0.74 31.57
CA ASP A 40 0.98 -1.32 32.89
C ASP A 40 -0.08 -2.45 32.85
N GLY A 41 0.00 -3.27 31.80
CA GLY A 41 -0.93 -4.37 31.54
C GLY A 41 -2.26 -3.97 30.89
N LYS A 42 -2.55 -2.67 30.73
CA LYS A 42 -3.74 -2.19 30.01
C LYS A 42 -3.54 -2.28 28.49
N TYR A 43 -4.34 -3.12 27.85
CA TYR A 43 -4.29 -3.36 26.42
C TYR A 43 -4.95 -2.26 25.58
N SER A 44 -4.32 -1.87 24.48
CA SER A 44 -4.93 -1.13 23.37
C SER A 44 -4.35 -1.59 22.01
N GLU A 45 -5.08 -1.34 20.93
CA GLU A 45 -4.61 -1.63 19.58
C GLU A 45 -4.99 -0.54 18.58
N GLU A 46 -4.14 -0.37 17.57
CA GLU A 46 -4.37 0.55 16.45
C GLU A 46 -4.07 -0.16 15.12
N SER A 47 -4.79 0.19 14.06
CA SER A 47 -4.58 -0.38 12.73
C SER A 47 -4.60 0.70 11.65
N SER A 48 -3.67 0.62 10.71
CA SER A 48 -3.53 1.58 9.61
C SER A 48 -3.06 0.90 8.32
N THR A 49 -3.33 1.52 7.17
CA THR A 49 -2.75 1.07 5.88
C THR A 49 -1.42 1.79 5.67
N LEU A 50 -0.36 1.04 5.40
CA LEU A 50 0.99 1.58 5.27
C LEU A 50 1.16 2.34 3.96
N ALA A 51 1.81 3.51 4.06
CA ALA A 51 2.47 4.12 2.92
C ALA A 51 3.80 3.39 2.71
N LEU A 52 3.96 2.81 1.52
CA LEU A 52 5.10 2.00 1.13
C LEU A 52 6.00 2.79 0.19
N ASN A 53 7.30 2.60 0.36
CA ASN A 53 8.30 3.04 -0.58
C ASN A 53 8.35 2.07 -1.77
N LEU A 54 8.28 2.62 -2.99
CA LEU A 54 8.21 1.93 -4.27
C LEU A 54 9.53 1.96 -5.05
N ASP A 55 10.63 2.48 -4.50
CA ASP A 55 11.91 2.63 -5.21
C ASP A 55 12.41 1.33 -5.87
N ASP A 56 12.19 0.19 -5.21
CA ASP A 56 12.57 -1.14 -5.70
C ASP A 56 11.45 -1.85 -6.50
N GLU A 57 10.35 -1.17 -6.82
CA GLU A 57 9.16 -1.75 -7.46
C GLU A 57 8.85 -1.12 -8.82
N PRO A 58 9.48 -1.58 -9.91
CA PRO A 58 9.33 -0.98 -11.25
C PRO A 58 7.94 -1.16 -11.88
N LEU A 59 7.07 -2.03 -11.34
CA LEU A 59 5.68 -2.07 -11.79
C LEU A 59 4.91 -0.82 -11.37
N LEU A 60 5.13 -0.37 -10.13
CA LEU A 60 4.37 0.68 -9.47
C LEU A 60 5.09 2.03 -9.48
N ASN A 61 6.42 2.02 -9.51
CA ASN A 61 7.20 3.24 -9.58
C ASN A 61 7.19 3.78 -11.01
N THR A 62 6.32 4.76 -11.22
CA THR A 62 6.20 5.48 -12.49
C THR A 62 6.77 6.89 -12.42
N SER A 63 7.46 7.27 -11.32
CA SER A 63 7.96 8.64 -11.20
C SER A 63 8.99 8.92 -12.30
N SER A 64 8.78 10.02 -13.00
CA SER A 64 9.69 10.54 -14.03
C SER A 64 10.21 11.90 -13.60
N GLY A 65 11.39 12.29 -14.08
CA GLY A 65 11.93 13.64 -13.78
C GLY A 65 11.07 14.79 -14.32
N LEU A 66 10.08 14.51 -15.16
CA LEU A 66 9.10 15.50 -15.63
C LEU A 66 7.96 15.72 -14.63
N ASP A 67 7.73 14.79 -13.72
CA ASP A 67 6.60 14.83 -12.78
C ASP A 67 6.74 16.01 -11.82
N ASP A 68 7.97 16.29 -11.38
CA ASP A 68 8.32 17.45 -10.54
C ASP A 68 8.02 18.78 -11.25
N ILE A 69 8.23 18.85 -12.57
CA ILE A 69 7.95 20.03 -13.39
C ILE A 69 6.45 20.25 -13.54
N LEU A 70 5.68 19.17 -13.64
CA LEU A 70 4.22 19.20 -13.86
C LEU A 70 3.42 19.15 -12.56
N MET A 71 4.07 19.24 -11.39
CA MET A 71 3.47 19.16 -10.06
C MET A 71 2.67 17.86 -9.86
N ILE A 72 3.03 16.78 -10.56
CA ILE A 72 2.31 15.51 -10.49
C ILE A 72 2.72 14.79 -9.20
N GLU A 73 1.76 14.54 -8.33
CA GLU A 73 1.99 13.65 -7.18
C GLU A 73 1.98 12.18 -7.65
N ASN A 74 2.77 11.30 -7.03
CA ASN A 74 2.71 9.86 -7.34
C ASN A 74 2.00 9.07 -6.23
N GLY A 75 0.88 9.63 -5.73
CA GLY A 75 0.12 9.06 -4.64
C GLY A 75 -0.84 7.97 -5.09
N PHE A 76 -0.93 6.88 -4.32
CA PHE A 76 -2.01 5.91 -4.48
C PHE A 76 -3.17 6.24 -3.54
N TYR A 77 -4.40 6.21 -4.05
CA TYR A 77 -5.60 6.43 -3.27
C TYR A 77 -5.68 5.41 -2.12
N ARG A 78 -5.69 5.91 -0.88
CA ARG A 78 -5.72 5.10 0.36
C ARG A 78 -4.60 4.03 0.44
N ASN A 79 -3.43 4.28 -0.14
CA ASN A 79 -2.30 3.34 -0.19
C ASN A 79 -2.68 1.97 -0.77
N LEU A 80 -3.62 1.95 -1.73
CA LEU A 80 -3.96 0.77 -2.52
C LEU A 80 -3.17 0.81 -3.84
N TYR A 81 -2.12 0.01 -3.91
CA TYR A 81 -1.20 -0.03 -5.04
C TYR A 81 -1.75 -0.96 -6.12
N TYR A 82 -2.04 -0.46 -7.32
CA TYR A 82 -2.65 -1.24 -8.39
C TYR A 82 -1.86 -1.17 -9.70
N TRP A 83 -1.96 -2.22 -10.51
CA TRP A 83 -1.27 -2.34 -11.78
C TRP A 83 -2.06 -3.24 -12.75
N ASP A 84 -1.75 -3.14 -14.03
CA ASP A 84 -2.16 -4.11 -15.04
C ASP A 84 -1.02 -5.10 -15.33
N ASP A 85 -1.36 -6.23 -15.95
CA ASP A 85 -0.44 -7.31 -16.26
C ASP A 85 0.49 -7.05 -17.46
N THR A 86 0.41 -5.89 -18.13
CA THR A 86 1.08 -5.64 -19.42
C THR A 86 2.60 -5.76 -19.35
N LYS A 87 3.18 -5.43 -18.19
CA LYS A 87 4.61 -5.55 -17.89
C LYS A 87 5.03 -6.97 -17.48
N ILE A 88 4.09 -7.81 -17.05
CA ILE A 88 4.36 -9.17 -16.53
C ILE A 88 4.19 -10.24 -17.62
N LYS A 89 3.19 -10.07 -18.51
CA LYS A 89 2.93 -10.91 -19.69
C LYS A 89 2.85 -12.41 -19.37
N GLY A 90 2.08 -12.79 -18.36
CA GLY A 90 1.86 -14.19 -17.97
C GLY A 90 3.03 -14.90 -17.29
N LYS A 91 4.02 -14.15 -16.80
CA LYS A 91 5.15 -14.70 -16.04
C LYS A 91 4.90 -14.60 -14.54
N SER A 92 5.64 -15.39 -13.76
CA SER A 92 5.71 -15.15 -12.32
C SER A 92 6.44 -13.86 -12.03
N TYR A 93 5.89 -13.06 -11.12
CA TYR A 93 6.49 -11.81 -10.66
C TYR A 93 6.49 -11.76 -9.13
N THR A 94 7.45 -11.06 -8.56
CA THR A 94 7.52 -10.80 -7.12
C THR A 94 7.47 -9.30 -6.90
N VAL A 95 6.41 -8.82 -6.24
CA VAL A 95 6.31 -7.42 -5.83
C VAL A 95 7.21 -7.18 -4.62
N ARG A 96 8.00 -6.10 -4.62
CA ARG A 96 8.92 -5.69 -3.55
C ARG A 96 8.47 -4.35 -2.98
N LEU A 97 7.88 -4.36 -1.80
CA LEU A 97 7.38 -3.15 -1.16
C LEU A 97 8.16 -2.88 0.12
N ASN A 98 8.70 -1.67 0.25
CA ASN A 98 9.52 -1.29 1.39
C ASN A 98 8.74 -0.42 2.37
N THR A 99 9.05 -0.53 3.66
CA THR A 99 8.61 0.39 4.71
C THR A 99 9.69 0.47 5.79
N ASN A 100 9.58 1.43 6.70
CA ASN A 100 10.50 1.48 7.84
C ASN A 100 10.25 0.29 8.75
N TYR A 101 11.32 -0.39 9.15
CA TYR A 101 11.25 -1.43 10.17
C TYR A 101 10.92 -0.79 11.52
N GLU A 102 9.96 -1.37 12.23
CA GLU A 102 9.52 -0.92 13.54
C GLU A 102 9.67 -2.09 14.50
N ALA A 103 10.74 -2.12 15.31
CA ALA A 103 10.97 -3.20 16.24
C ALA A 103 9.86 -3.31 17.30
N ASP A 104 9.62 -4.55 17.73
CA ASP A 104 8.86 -4.82 18.95
C ASP A 104 9.73 -4.43 20.15
N TYR A 105 9.12 -3.93 21.23
CA TYR A 105 9.86 -3.61 22.45
C TYR A 105 9.02 -3.84 23.70
N GLU A 106 9.70 -4.00 24.82
CA GLU A 106 9.13 -4.10 26.17
C GLU A 106 10.11 -3.43 27.11
N ASP A 107 9.74 -2.26 27.65
CA ASP A 107 10.65 -1.42 28.44
C ASP A 107 9.88 -0.56 29.46
N ASP A 108 10.62 -0.06 30.45
CA ASP A 108 10.13 0.80 31.50
C ASP A 108 10.47 2.27 31.21
N PHE A 109 9.46 3.13 31.09
CA PHE A 109 9.62 4.54 30.78
C PHE A 109 9.40 5.40 32.03
N ILE A 110 10.31 6.35 32.30
CA ILE A 110 10.15 7.33 33.38
C ILE A 110 9.23 8.45 32.89
N THR A 111 8.04 8.57 33.49
CA THR A 111 7.07 9.64 33.27
C THR A 111 6.99 10.55 34.50
N PRO A 112 6.39 11.75 34.39
CA PRO A 112 6.19 12.63 35.56
C PRO A 112 5.37 11.99 36.69
N ASP A 113 4.54 11.01 36.36
CA ASP A 113 3.62 10.33 37.29
C ASP A 113 4.19 9.01 37.86
N GLY A 114 5.35 8.55 37.37
CA GLY A 114 6.00 7.32 37.85
C GLY A 114 6.80 6.59 36.77
N THR A 115 6.98 5.28 36.96
CA THR A 115 7.55 4.39 35.92
C THR A 115 6.41 3.62 35.27
N GLU A 116 6.28 3.72 33.95
CA GLU A 116 5.28 3.00 33.15
C GLU A 116 5.94 1.85 32.42
N HIS A 117 5.42 0.64 32.60
CA HIS A 117 5.87 -0.54 31.86
C HIS A 117 5.11 -0.63 30.52
N ILE A 118 5.83 -0.46 29.41
CA ILE A 118 5.24 -0.43 28.06
C ILE A 118 5.77 -1.60 27.24
N LYS A 119 4.84 -2.44 26.80
CA LYS A 119 5.07 -3.46 25.77
C LYS A 119 4.39 -3.05 24.48
N ARG A 120 5.12 -3.11 23.37
CA ARG A 120 4.63 -2.83 22.01
C ARG A 120 4.95 -3.98 21.06
N GLN A 121 3.95 -4.45 20.34
CA GLN A 121 4.12 -5.43 19.26
C GLN A 121 3.53 -4.92 17.95
N VAL A 122 4.24 -5.14 16.86
CA VAL A 122 3.79 -4.77 15.51
C VAL A 122 3.44 -6.03 14.73
N LYS A 123 2.33 -5.97 13.99
CA LYS A 123 1.89 -7.04 13.10
C LYS A 123 1.53 -6.48 11.74
N TYR A 124 1.71 -7.28 10.71
CA TYR A 124 1.43 -6.90 9.33
C TYR A 124 0.41 -7.82 8.69
N ARG A 125 -0.39 -7.30 7.76
CA ARG A 125 -1.32 -8.10 6.96
C ARG A 125 -1.31 -7.63 5.53
N ILE A 126 -1.30 -8.57 4.60
CA ILE A 126 -1.22 -8.29 3.17
C ILE A 126 -2.54 -8.68 2.53
N SER A 127 -3.10 -7.78 1.72
CA SER A 127 -4.28 -8.03 0.89
C SER A 127 -3.93 -7.86 -0.58
N LEU A 128 -4.03 -8.94 -1.35
CA LEU A 128 -3.89 -8.95 -2.80
C LEU A 128 -5.28 -9.05 -3.44
N TYR A 129 -5.53 -8.24 -4.45
CA TYR A 129 -6.79 -8.15 -5.16
C TYR A 129 -6.59 -8.53 -6.62
N SER A 130 -7.54 -9.26 -7.17
CA SER A 130 -7.82 -9.31 -8.61
C SER A 130 -9.05 -8.44 -8.87
N LEU A 131 -8.94 -7.51 -9.82
CA LEU A 131 -9.92 -6.48 -10.09
C LEU A 131 -10.58 -6.73 -11.46
N SER A 132 -11.86 -6.37 -11.58
CA SER A 132 -12.44 -6.19 -12.91
C SER A 132 -11.85 -4.94 -13.58
N GLU A 133 -11.90 -4.89 -14.91
CA GLU A 133 -11.39 -3.74 -15.67
C GLU A 133 -12.07 -2.43 -15.25
N GLU A 134 -13.38 -2.46 -15.00
CA GLU A 134 -14.17 -1.30 -14.59
C GLU A 134 -13.71 -0.76 -13.24
N PHE A 135 -13.41 -1.65 -12.29
CA PHE A 135 -12.94 -1.22 -10.98
C PHE A 135 -11.50 -0.67 -11.06
N TYR A 136 -10.63 -1.30 -11.86
CA TYR A 136 -9.30 -0.77 -12.13
C TYR A 136 -9.35 0.63 -12.76
N ARG A 137 -10.20 0.83 -13.78
CA ARG A 137 -10.38 2.15 -14.43
C ARG A 137 -10.90 3.20 -13.46
N TYR A 138 -11.78 2.82 -12.54
CA TYR A 138 -12.23 3.70 -11.46
C TYR A 138 -11.08 4.12 -10.54
N LEU A 139 -10.31 3.17 -9.99
CA LEU A 139 -9.15 3.47 -9.15
C LEU A 139 -8.12 4.34 -9.88
N LYS A 140 -7.88 4.04 -11.17
CA LYS A 140 -7.03 4.86 -12.02
C LYS A 140 -7.54 6.29 -12.14
N SER A 141 -8.83 6.49 -12.36
CA SER A 141 -9.41 7.84 -12.44
C SER A 141 -9.28 8.62 -11.12
N LEU A 142 -9.38 7.95 -9.97
CA LEU A 142 -9.20 8.59 -8.66
C LEU A 142 -7.75 9.03 -8.42
N ASN A 143 -6.77 8.20 -8.77
CA ASN A 143 -5.36 8.59 -8.70
C ASN A 143 -5.07 9.70 -9.72
N ASP A 144 -5.49 9.55 -10.97
CA ASP A 144 -5.28 10.56 -12.01
C ASP A 144 -5.86 11.93 -11.59
N GLN A 145 -6.96 11.96 -10.82
CA GLN A 145 -7.51 13.18 -10.22
C GLN A 145 -6.65 13.71 -9.07
N LYS A 146 -6.31 12.86 -8.09
CA LYS A 146 -5.49 13.24 -6.93
C LYS A 146 -4.14 13.82 -7.38
N ASN A 147 -3.54 13.17 -8.36
CA ASN A 147 -2.19 13.43 -8.85
C ASN A 147 -2.14 14.51 -9.94
N ASN A 148 -3.25 15.20 -10.22
CA ASN A 148 -3.33 16.26 -11.21
C ASN A 148 -2.93 17.62 -10.60
N GLY A 149 -1.64 17.83 -10.34
CA GLY A 149 -1.15 19.07 -9.72
C GLY A 149 -1.54 20.33 -10.49
N LEU A 150 -1.49 20.30 -11.82
CA LEU A 150 -1.94 21.43 -12.66
C LEU A 150 -3.44 21.68 -12.51
N GLY A 151 -4.26 20.63 -12.40
CA GLY A 151 -5.69 20.76 -12.16
C GLY A 151 -6.01 21.33 -10.77
N ASN A 152 -5.28 20.87 -9.75
CA ASN A 152 -5.40 21.38 -8.39
C ASN A 152 -4.90 22.84 -8.26
N SER A 153 -4.04 23.28 -9.18
CA SER A 153 -3.52 24.65 -9.26
C SER A 153 -4.33 25.56 -10.19
N GLU A 154 -5.49 25.11 -10.67
CA GLU A 154 -6.37 25.82 -11.63
C GLU A 154 -5.74 26.08 -13.01
N LEU A 155 -4.58 25.48 -13.30
CA LEU A 155 -3.85 25.63 -14.56
C LEU A 155 -4.31 24.63 -15.63
N ALA A 156 -5.13 23.64 -15.25
CA ALA A 156 -5.70 22.63 -16.15
C ALA A 156 -7.10 22.19 -15.67
N PRO A 157 -7.95 21.63 -16.55
CA PRO A 157 -9.21 21.06 -16.12
C PRO A 157 -9.02 19.81 -15.23
N ILE A 158 -9.88 19.66 -14.23
CA ILE A 158 -9.97 18.44 -13.42
C ILE A 158 -10.67 17.36 -14.26
N ARG A 159 -10.06 16.18 -14.35
CA ARG A 159 -10.63 15.04 -15.09
C ARG A 159 -11.86 14.49 -14.36
N SER A 160 -12.87 14.02 -15.09
CA SER A 160 -14.03 13.35 -14.49
C SER A 160 -13.68 11.96 -13.96
N THR A 161 -14.35 11.56 -12.87
CA THR A 161 -14.23 10.19 -12.34
C THR A 161 -14.91 9.22 -13.30
N TYR A 162 -14.28 8.06 -13.54
CA TYR A 162 -14.85 7.02 -14.39
C TYR A 162 -16.19 6.52 -13.84
N THR A 163 -17.15 6.27 -14.74
CA THR A 163 -18.45 5.62 -14.47
C THR A 163 -18.79 4.67 -15.61
N ASN A 164 -19.38 3.53 -15.29
CA ASN A 164 -20.02 2.62 -16.25
C ASN A 164 -21.55 2.55 -16.05
N VAL A 165 -22.11 3.42 -15.21
CA VAL A 165 -23.54 3.50 -14.94
C VAL A 165 -24.17 4.53 -15.86
N ILE A 166 -25.09 4.10 -16.72
CA ILE A 166 -25.84 4.98 -17.63
C ILE A 166 -26.97 5.66 -16.85
N ASN A 167 -27.11 6.98 -17.00
CA ASN A 167 -28.12 7.80 -16.32
C ASN A 167 -28.06 7.73 -14.78
N GLY A 168 -26.88 7.48 -14.22
CA GLY A 168 -26.66 7.40 -12.77
C GLY A 168 -25.28 7.85 -12.36
N ILE A 169 -24.98 7.70 -11.06
CA ILE A 169 -23.71 8.07 -10.46
C ILE A 169 -23.08 6.81 -9.84
N GLY A 170 -21.77 6.68 -9.95
CA GLY A 170 -20.99 5.60 -9.34
C GLY A 170 -20.40 4.63 -10.35
N VAL A 171 -19.89 3.50 -9.87
CA VAL A 171 -19.28 2.44 -10.68
C VAL A 171 -19.76 1.10 -10.17
N VAL A 172 -20.06 0.19 -11.10
CA VAL A 172 -20.22 -1.24 -10.83
C VAL A 172 -18.95 -1.94 -11.27
N GLY A 173 -18.24 -2.54 -10.31
CA GLY A 173 -17.00 -3.26 -10.56
C GLY A 173 -16.85 -4.43 -9.60
N GLY A 174 -16.09 -5.44 -10.01
CA GLY A 174 -15.82 -6.63 -9.23
C GLY A 174 -14.41 -6.60 -8.63
N CYS A 175 -14.24 -7.21 -7.46
CA CYS A 175 -12.93 -7.62 -7.00
C CYS A 175 -12.99 -8.96 -6.28
N ARG A 176 -11.90 -9.71 -6.39
CA ARG A 176 -11.61 -10.87 -5.55
C ARG A 176 -10.44 -10.52 -4.66
N MET A 177 -10.56 -10.76 -3.36
CA MET A 177 -9.50 -10.50 -2.40
C MET A 177 -8.93 -11.80 -1.84
N PHE A 178 -7.61 -11.90 -1.84
CA PHE A 178 -6.86 -12.81 -0.98
C PHE A 178 -6.21 -12.00 0.14
N GLN A 179 -6.29 -12.49 1.38
CA GLN A 179 -5.74 -11.80 2.54
C GLN A 179 -5.01 -12.80 3.43
N THR A 180 -3.82 -12.42 3.88
CA THR A 180 -3.07 -13.22 4.84
C THR A 180 -3.69 -13.12 6.24
N LYS A 181 -3.35 -14.05 7.14
CA LYS A 181 -3.47 -13.77 8.57
C LYS A 181 -2.54 -12.61 8.95
N TRP A 182 -2.73 -12.07 10.15
CA TRP A 182 -1.72 -11.18 10.75
C TRP A 182 -0.40 -11.95 10.90
N ILE A 183 0.67 -11.35 10.41
CA ILE A 183 2.03 -11.84 10.43
C ILE A 183 2.72 -11.10 11.56
N ASP A 184 3.32 -11.85 12.48
CA ASP A 184 4.11 -11.28 13.57
C ASP A 184 5.36 -10.59 13.02
N ASN A 185 5.89 -9.64 13.78
CA ASN A 185 7.10 -8.93 13.39
C ASN A 185 8.30 -9.86 13.28
N LEU A 186 9.37 -9.37 12.63
CA LEU A 186 10.66 -10.03 12.71
C LEU A 186 11.16 -9.95 14.15
N GLN A 187 11.49 -11.09 14.75
CA GLN A 187 12.15 -11.13 16.05
C GLN A 187 13.63 -10.75 15.85
N GLU A 188 14.13 -9.84 16.68
CA GLU A 188 15.57 -9.65 16.82
C GLU A 188 16.15 -10.93 17.44
N ASN A 189 17.14 -11.53 16.78
CA ASN A 189 17.91 -12.67 17.31
C ASN A 189 18.99 -12.19 18.28
#